data_AF-A0A3D1QZC1-F1
#
_entry.id   AF-A0A3D1QZC1-F1
#
_cell.length_a   1.000
_cell.length_b   1.000
_cell.length_c   1.000
_cell.angle_alpha   90.00
_cell.angle_beta   90.00
_cell.angle_gamma   90.00
#
_symmetry.space_group_name_H-M   'P 1'
#
loop_
_entity.id
_entity.type
_entity.pdbx_description
1 polymer ?
#
loop_
_entity_poly.entity_id
_entity_poly.type
_entity_poly.pdbx_seq_one_letter_code
_entity_poly.pdbx_strand_id
1 'polypeptide(L)'
;MLRLLRGTETADLAKRYARLLSDPRSAQAATAARELFESQFATRKGVGVEMAIRSARPLVDADEIAASCEALPGDLLAALNP
;
A
#
# COMPACT_ATOMS: atom_id res chain seq x y z
N MET A 1 -0.82 -1.83 7.11
CA MET A 1 -0.49 -1.84 5.67
C MET A 1 0.40 -3.00 5.27
N LEU A 2 1.67 -3.07 5.71
CA LEU A 2 2.57 -4.17 5.33
C LEU A 2 1.97 -5.57 5.62
N ARG A 3 1.36 -5.74 6.80
CA ARG A 3 0.65 -6.97 7.18
C ARG A 3 -0.58 -7.26 6.32
N LEU A 4 -1.27 -6.22 5.85
CA LEU A 4 -2.43 -6.36 4.96
C LEU A 4 -1.98 -6.84 3.58
N LEU A 5 -0.92 -6.21 3.04
CA LEU A 5 -0.35 -6.55 1.73
C LEU A 5 0.33 -7.93 1.73
N ARG A 6 0.95 -8.34 2.84
CA ARG A 6 1.51 -9.70 2.99
C ARG A 6 0.45 -10.77 3.25
N GLY A 7 -0.70 -10.39 3.80
CA GLY A 7 -1.75 -11.31 4.24
C GLY A 7 -2.91 -11.48 3.26
N THR A 8 -2.93 -10.74 2.16
CA THR A 8 -4.02 -10.76 1.16
C THR A 8 -3.40 -10.76 -0.23
N GLU A 9 -3.94 -11.58 -1.14
CA GLU A 9 -3.52 -11.53 -2.54
C GLU A 9 -3.81 -10.15 -3.14
N THR A 10 -2.82 -9.57 -3.84
CA THR A 10 -2.92 -8.24 -4.46
C THR A 10 -4.15 -8.11 -5.36
N ALA A 11 -4.50 -9.16 -6.10
CA ALA A 11 -5.65 -9.18 -6.98
C ALA A 11 -7.00 -9.06 -6.23
N ASP A 12 -7.16 -9.75 -5.10
CA ASP A 12 -8.38 -9.65 -4.29
C ASP A 12 -8.48 -8.27 -3.63
N LEU A 13 -7.36 -7.73 -3.14
CA LEU A 13 -7.32 -6.39 -2.58
C LEU A 13 -7.66 -5.33 -3.64
N ALA A 14 -7.08 -5.42 -4.84
CA ALA A 14 -7.37 -4.53 -5.96
C ALA A 14 -8.85 -4.57 -6.35
N LYS A 15 -9.45 -5.77 -6.44
CA LYS A 15 -10.88 -5.94 -6.72
C LYS A 15 -11.77 -5.28 -5.68
N ARG A 16 -11.46 -5.43 -4.39
CA ARG A 16 -12.22 -4.79 -3.30
C ARG A 16 -12.07 -3.28 -3.32
N TYR A 17 -10.86 -2.79 -3.60
CA TYR A 17 -10.59 -1.37 -3.70
C TYR A 17 -11.28 -0.71 -4.90
N ALA A 18 -11.33 -1.39 -6.05
CA ALA A 18 -12.08 -0.94 -7.22
C ALA A 18 -13.57 -0.76 -6.92
N ARG A 19 -14.15 -1.60 -6.06
CA ARG A 19 -15.53 -1.41 -5.57
C ARG A 19 -15.70 -0.14 -4.74
N LEU A 20 -14.71 0.21 -3.91
CA LEU A 20 -14.73 1.45 -3.13
C LEU A 20 -14.62 2.69 -4.03
N LEU A 21 -13.81 2.62 -5.09
CA LEU A 21 -13.72 3.67 -6.11
C LEU A 21 -15.02 3.80 -6.93
N SER A 22 -15.73 2.70 -7.16
CA SER A 22 -16.96 2.67 -7.95
C SER A 22 -18.21 3.07 -7.16
N ASP A 23 -18.18 3.04 -5.82
CA ASP A 23 -19.29 3.45 -4.97
C ASP A 23 -19.19 4.96 -4.67
N PRO A 24 -20.17 5.79 -5.10
CA PRO A 24 -20.14 7.23 -4.90
C PRO A 24 -19.96 7.67 -3.45
N ARG A 25 -20.40 6.86 -2.48
CA ARG A 25 -20.30 7.18 -1.05
C ARG A 25 -18.86 7.11 -0.53
N SER A 26 -18.02 6.28 -1.16
CA SER A 26 -16.63 6.06 -0.76
C SER A 26 -15.61 6.56 -1.78
N ALA A 27 -16.02 6.88 -3.01
CA ALA A 27 -15.13 7.23 -4.10
C ALA A 27 -14.13 8.34 -3.75
N GLN A 28 -14.60 9.42 -3.13
CA GLN A 28 -13.71 10.54 -2.74
C GLN A 28 -12.65 10.09 -1.72
N ALA A 29 -13.06 9.38 -0.67
CA ALA A 29 -12.15 8.90 0.36
C ALA A 29 -11.19 7.84 -0.20
N ALA A 30 -11.66 6.97 -1.09
CA ALA A 30 -10.83 5.97 -1.75
C ALA A 30 -9.78 6.63 -2.65
N THR A 31 -10.14 7.62 -3.46
CA THR A 31 -9.17 8.36 -4.28
C THR A 31 -8.10 9.05 -3.42
N ALA A 32 -8.51 9.76 -2.37
CA ALA A 32 -7.56 10.43 -1.47
C ALA A 32 -6.63 9.41 -0.76
N ALA A 33 -7.18 8.26 -0.36
CA ALA A 33 -6.38 7.19 0.23
C ALA A 33 -5.36 6.61 -0.77
N ARG A 34 -5.71 6.50 -2.07
CA ARG A 34 -4.81 6.04 -3.13
C ARG A 34 -3.65 7.01 -3.32
N GLU A 35 -3.93 8.30 -3.39
CA GLU A 35 -2.93 9.36 -3.55
C GLU A 35 -1.97 9.42 -2.35
N LEU A 36 -2.50 9.32 -1.13
CA LEU A 36 -1.69 9.23 0.09
C LEU A 36 -0.83 7.97 0.11
N PHE A 37 -1.38 6.84 -0.31
CA PHE A 37 -0.65 5.59 -0.39
C PHE A 37 0.52 5.69 -1.38
N GLU A 38 0.27 6.19 -2.58
CA GLU A 38 1.27 6.40 -3.61
C GLU A 38 2.37 7.35 -3.12
N SER A 39 2.01 8.53 -2.61
CA SER A 39 2.99 9.51 -2.14
C SER A 39 3.85 9.04 -0.96
N GLN A 40 3.32 8.18 -0.08
CA GLN A 40 4.02 7.74 1.12
C GLN A 40 4.82 6.45 0.94
N PHE A 41 4.41 5.57 0.02
CA PHE A 41 4.94 4.21 -0.09
C PHE A 41 5.48 3.84 -1.48
N ALA A 42 5.25 4.61 -2.55
CA ALA A 42 5.73 4.25 -3.89
C ALA A 42 7.26 4.31 -4.06
N THR A 43 8.00 4.80 -3.05
CA THR A 43 9.47 4.84 -3.09
C THR A 43 10.05 4.25 -1.81
N ARG A 44 11.21 3.61 -1.92
CA ARG A 44 11.95 2.99 -0.80
C ARG A 44 12.30 3.98 0.33
N LYS A 45 12.36 5.28 0.02
CA LYS A 45 12.63 6.37 0.98
C LYS A 45 11.39 7.21 1.29
N GLY A 46 10.21 6.71 0.96
CA GLY A 46 8.96 7.38 1.31
C GLY A 46 8.77 7.43 2.82
N VAL A 47 8.11 8.50 3.30
CA VAL A 47 7.85 8.71 4.74
C VAL A 47 7.11 7.53 5.35
N GLY A 48 6.19 6.90 4.59
CA GLY A 48 5.47 5.71 5.04
C GLY A 48 6.39 4.50 5.26
N VAL A 49 7.42 4.34 4.44
CA VAL A 49 8.43 3.27 4.56
C VAL A 49 9.28 3.48 5.79
N GLU A 50 9.75 4.70 6.03
CA GLU A 50 10.50 5.02 7.25
C GLU A 50 9.68 4.74 8.51
N MET A 51 8.40 5.13 8.53
CA MET A 51 7.51 4.87 9.65
C MET A 51 7.25 3.37 9.84
N ALA A 52 7.10 2.60 8.75
CA ALA A 52 6.96 1.15 8.80
C ALA A 52 8.21 0.50 9.42
N ILE A 53 9.40 0.90 9.00
CA ILE A 53 10.68 0.43 9.58
C ILE A 53 10.76 0.78 11.07
N ARG A 54 10.47 2.04 11.44
CA ARG A 54 10.53 2.48 12.85
C ARG A 54 9.56 1.71 13.74
N SER A 55 8.35 1.41 13.26
CA SER A 55 7.32 0.72 14.04
C SER A 55 7.51 -0.79 14.16
N ALA A 56 8.23 -1.42 13.23
CA ALA A 56 8.43 -2.87 13.22
C ALA A 56 9.77 -3.30 13.83
N ARG A 57 10.73 -2.39 14.03
CA ARG A 57 11.98 -2.72 14.71
C ARG A 57 11.75 -2.97 16.22
N PRO A 58 12.43 -3.97 16.81
CA PRO A 58 13.50 -4.81 16.22
C PRO A 58 13.01 -6.15 15.61
N LEU A 59 11.70 -6.34 15.43
CA LEU A 59 11.10 -7.64 15.11
C LEU A 59 11.31 -8.11 13.65
N VAL A 60 11.54 -7.17 12.73
CA VAL A 60 11.69 -7.44 11.30
C VAL A 60 12.85 -6.61 10.75
N ASP A 61 13.60 -7.19 9.81
CA ASP A 61 14.71 -6.53 9.14
C ASP A 61 14.26 -5.29 8.35
N ALA A 62 15.05 -4.21 8.45
CA ALA A 62 14.70 -2.93 7.85
C ALA A 62 14.73 -2.98 6.31
N ASP A 63 15.66 -3.73 5.73
CA ASP A 63 15.76 -3.89 4.28
C ASP A 63 14.64 -4.78 3.74
N GLU A 64 14.23 -5.80 4.48
CA GLU A 64 13.06 -6.62 4.15
C GLU A 64 11.77 -5.78 4.11
N ILE A 65 11.57 -4.91 5.10
CA ILE A 65 10.42 -3.98 5.14
C ILE A 65 10.50 -3.02 3.96
N ALA A 66 11.66 -2.40 3.71
CA ALA A 66 11.85 -1.44 2.63
C ALA A 66 11.56 -2.06 1.26
N ALA A 67 12.09 -3.27 1.00
CA ALA A 67 11.82 -4.00 -0.23
C ALA A 67 10.33 -4.37 -0.38
N SER A 68 9.68 -4.78 0.71
CA SER A 68 8.24 -5.10 0.70
C SER A 68 7.37 -3.87 0.47
N CYS A 69 7.77 -2.73 1.02
CA CYS A 69 7.12 -1.44 0.82
C CYS A 69 7.34 -0.87 -0.58
N GLU A 70 8.37 -1.30 -1.30
CA GLU A 70 8.59 -0.91 -2.69
C GLU A 70 7.77 -1.79 -3.64
N ALA A 71 7.84 -3.11 -3.47
CA ALA A 71 7.18 -4.06 -4.36
C ALA A 71 5.65 -4.09 -4.21
N LEU A 72 5.13 -4.31 -3.00
CA LEU A 72 3.70 -4.60 -2.80
C LEU A 72 2.80 -3.37 -3.09
N PRO A 73 3.19 -2.14 -2.72
CA PRO A 73 2.47 -0.94 -3.15
C PRO A 73 2.51 -0.71 -4.66
N GLY A 74 3.65 -0.93 -5.30
CA GLY A 74 3.77 -0.86 -6.76
C GLY A 74 2.82 -1.83 -7.46
N ASP A 75 2.81 -3.10 -7.03
CA ASP A 75 1.93 -4.13 -7.57
C ASP A 75 0.44 -3.78 -7.39
N LEU A 76 0.06 -3.24 -6.23
CA LEU A 76 -1.32 -2.83 -5.98
C LEU A 76 -1.71 -1.62 -6.86
N LEU A 77 -0.85 -0.61 -6.96
CA LEU A 77 -1.12 0.58 -7.79
C LEU A 77 -1.24 0.21 -9.28
N ALA A 78 -0.39 -0.68 -9.77
CA ALA A 78 -0.48 -1.22 -11.12
C ALA A 78 -1.79 -1.99 -11.33
N ALA A 79 -2.21 -2.83 -10.37
CA ALA A 79 -3.46 -3.58 -10.45
C ALA A 79 -4.73 -2.69 -10.39
N LEU A 80 -4.63 -1.45 -9.90
CA LEU A 80 -5.72 -0.49 -9.85
C LEU A 80 -5.86 0.36 -11.13
N ASN A 81 -4.80 0.42 -11.96
CA ASN A 81 -4.74 1.14 -13.22
C ASN A 81 -4.31 0.19 -14.35
N PRO A 82 -5.18 -0.71 -14.83
CA PRO A 82 -4.86 -1.65 -15.90
C PRO A 82 -4.64 -0.97 -17.26
#